data_AF-A0A453H128-F1
#
_entry.id   AF-A0A453H128-F1
#
_cell.length_a   1.000
_cell.length_b   1.000
_cell.length_c   1.000
_cell.angle_alpha   90.00
_cell.angle_beta   90.00
_cell.angle_gamma   90.00
#
_symmetry.space_group_name_H-M   'P 1'
#
loop_
_entity.id
_entity.type
_entity.pdbx_description
1 polymer ?
#
loop_
_entity_poly.entity_id
_entity_poly.type
_entity_poly.pdbx_seq_one_letter_code
_entity_poly.pdbx_strand_id
1 'polypeptide(L)'
;KNLDFFDISLIDGYNVPMSFLPAPGSPGCPKGGPQCPRVITPHCPNELRAAGGCNNACTVFKEDRYCCTGSAANNCGPTDYSRFFKGQCSDAYSYPKDDATSTYTCPGGTNYQVIFCP
;
A
#
# COMPACT_ATOMS: atom_id res chain seq x y z
N LYS A 1 -9.90 14.25 -18.50
CA LYS A 1 -8.66 13.56 -18.95
C LYS A 1 -8.84 12.09 -18.65
N ASN A 2 -8.54 11.20 -19.59
CA ASN A 2 -8.57 9.76 -19.32
C ASN A 2 -7.28 9.39 -18.57
N LEU A 3 -7.40 9.05 -17.29
CA LEU A 3 -6.28 8.74 -16.40
C LEU A 3 -6.52 7.37 -15.77
N ASP A 4 -5.47 6.59 -15.70
CA ASP A 4 -5.42 5.39 -14.86
C ASP A 4 -5.00 5.80 -13.44
N PHE A 5 -5.53 5.11 -12.45
CA PHE A 5 -5.19 5.25 -11.04
C PHE A 5 -4.73 3.89 -10.52
N PHE A 6 -3.60 3.87 -9.83
CA PHE A 6 -2.99 2.63 -9.37
C PHE A 6 -2.13 2.87 -8.15
N ASP A 7 -1.90 1.80 -7.39
CA ASP A 7 -1.23 1.83 -6.10
C ASP A 7 -0.71 0.43 -5.70
N ILE A 8 0.17 0.40 -4.70
CA ILE A 8 0.42 -0.80 -3.90
C ILE A 8 -0.30 -0.59 -2.57
N SER A 9 -1.02 -1.59 -2.09
CA SER A 9 -1.74 -1.53 -0.82
C SER A 9 -1.27 -2.57 0.17
N LEU A 10 -0.99 -2.11 1.39
CA LEU A 10 -0.67 -2.92 2.57
C LEU A 10 -1.83 -2.92 3.58
N ILE A 11 -3.02 -2.47 3.18
CA ILE A 11 -4.24 -2.44 4.03
C ILE A 11 -4.66 -3.85 4.45
N ASP A 12 -4.41 -4.85 3.61
CA ASP A 12 -4.65 -6.26 3.90
C ASP A 12 -3.40 -6.99 4.41
N GLY A 13 -2.28 -6.29 4.54
CA GLY A 13 -1.00 -6.81 4.98
C GLY A 13 0.01 -6.98 3.85
N TYR A 14 1.03 -7.79 4.13
CA TYR A 14 2.22 -7.96 3.32
C TYR A 14 2.66 -9.43 3.32
N ASN A 15 3.14 -9.94 2.20
CA ASN A 15 3.80 -11.25 2.11
C ASN A 15 5.12 -11.22 1.31
N VAL A 16 5.14 -10.57 0.15
CA VAL A 16 6.29 -10.52 -0.77
C VAL A 16 6.55 -9.06 -1.20
N PRO A 17 7.82 -8.62 -1.35
CA PRO A 17 8.10 -7.27 -1.84
C PRO A 17 7.62 -7.09 -3.28
N MET A 18 7.18 -5.89 -3.64
CA MET A 18 6.57 -5.60 -4.94
C MET A 18 6.95 -4.21 -5.44
N SER A 19 7.15 -4.07 -6.75
CA SER A 19 7.08 -2.78 -7.46
C SER A 19 5.96 -2.84 -8.50
N PHE A 20 5.24 -1.74 -8.66
CA PHE A 20 4.21 -1.58 -9.69
C PHE A 20 4.52 -0.33 -10.49
N LEU A 21 5.05 -0.51 -11.71
CA LEU A 21 5.66 0.56 -12.48
C LEU A 21 5.03 0.64 -13.88
N PRO A 22 5.03 1.81 -14.53
CA PRO A 22 4.77 1.90 -15.96
C PRO A 22 5.79 1.03 -16.72
N ALA A 23 5.31 0.25 -17.70
CA ALA A 23 6.15 -0.65 -18.48
C ALA A 23 7.10 0.15 -19.38
N PRO A 24 8.31 -0.37 -19.68
CA PRO A 24 9.24 0.26 -20.62
C PRO A 24 8.56 0.62 -21.95
N GLY A 25 8.81 1.82 -22.45
CA GLY A 25 8.19 2.33 -23.69
C GLY A 25 6.78 2.91 -23.54
N SER A 26 6.20 2.89 -22.32
CA SER A 26 4.94 3.57 -22.04
C SER A 26 5.12 5.09 -21.94
N PRO A 27 4.05 5.90 -22.13
CA PRO A 27 4.08 7.32 -21.82
C PRO A 27 4.57 7.55 -20.39
N GLY A 28 5.45 8.53 -20.19
CA GLY A 28 5.98 8.84 -18.86
C GLY A 28 4.87 9.26 -17.90
N CYS A 29 4.86 8.68 -16.69
CA CYS A 29 3.90 9.03 -15.64
C CYS A 29 4.51 10.06 -14.67
N PRO A 30 3.74 11.05 -14.19
CA PRO A 30 4.29 12.17 -13.40
C PRO A 30 5.07 11.76 -12.14
N LYS A 31 4.65 10.69 -11.47
CA LYS A 31 5.27 10.15 -10.25
C LYS A 31 5.95 8.79 -10.46
N GLY A 32 6.08 8.32 -11.70
CA GLY A 32 6.46 6.93 -11.96
C GLY A 32 5.39 5.96 -11.44
N GLY A 33 5.77 4.99 -10.61
CA GLY A 33 4.87 4.06 -9.94
C GLY A 33 5.36 3.70 -8.53
N PRO A 34 4.48 3.16 -7.66
CA PRO A 34 4.82 2.84 -6.28
C PRO A 34 5.77 1.66 -6.15
N GLN A 35 6.61 1.72 -5.12
CA GLN A 35 7.52 0.62 -4.78
C GLN A 35 7.46 0.26 -3.29
N CYS A 36 7.46 -1.04 -3.01
CA CYS A 36 7.62 -1.61 -1.68
C CYS A 36 8.67 -2.75 -1.73
N PRO A 37 9.96 -2.42 -1.93
CA PRO A 37 11.00 -3.42 -2.14
C PRO A 37 11.52 -4.05 -0.83
N ARG A 38 11.19 -3.47 0.33
CA ARG A 38 11.69 -3.96 1.62
C ARG A 38 11.00 -5.25 2.02
N VAL A 39 11.77 -6.18 2.60
CA VAL A 39 11.25 -7.37 3.26
C VAL A 39 10.73 -6.99 4.65
N ILE A 40 9.40 -6.91 4.81
CA ILE A 40 8.75 -6.46 6.05
C ILE A 40 8.68 -7.58 7.11
N THR A 41 8.60 -8.85 6.68
CA THR A 41 8.28 -10.00 7.54
C THR A 41 9.19 -10.15 8.78
N PRO A 42 10.51 -9.91 8.76
CA PRO A 42 11.36 -10.03 9.96
C PRO A 42 11.08 -8.97 11.03
N HIS A 43 10.53 -7.82 10.61
CA HIS A 43 10.27 -6.67 11.48
C HIS A 43 8.79 -6.55 11.85
N CYS A 44 7.95 -7.50 11.43
CA CYS A 44 6.52 -7.47 11.68
C CYS A 44 6.21 -7.45 13.20
N PRO A 45 5.40 -6.48 13.67
CA PRO A 45 4.89 -6.46 15.04
C PRO A 45 4.27 -7.79 15.42
N ASN A 46 4.47 -8.23 16.67
CA ASN A 46 4.11 -9.59 17.09
C ASN A 46 2.61 -9.87 16.90
N GLU A 47 1.77 -8.88 17.15
CA GLU A 47 0.31 -8.92 17.03
C GLU A 47 -0.15 -9.11 15.57
N LEU A 48 0.70 -8.78 14.61
CA LEU A 48 0.41 -8.76 13.18
C LEU A 48 1.03 -9.93 12.41
N ARG A 49 1.86 -10.75 13.06
CA ARG A 49 2.57 -11.85 12.39
C ARG A 49 1.59 -12.87 11.82
N ALA A 50 1.85 -13.30 10.60
CA ALA A 50 1.16 -14.39 9.93
C ALA A 50 2.18 -15.36 9.32
N ALA A 51 1.76 -16.59 9.03
CA ALA A 51 2.63 -17.56 8.35
C ALA A 51 3.04 -17.01 6.97
N GLY A 52 4.34 -16.71 6.80
CA GLY A 52 4.87 -16.14 5.55
C GLY A 52 4.49 -14.69 5.27
N GLY A 53 3.99 -13.94 6.27
CA GLY A 53 3.51 -12.58 6.04
C GLY A 53 3.40 -11.73 7.31
N CYS A 54 2.86 -10.52 7.11
CA CYS A 54 2.56 -9.55 8.14
C CYS A 54 1.19 -8.94 7.83
N ASN A 55 0.16 -9.32 8.57
CA ASN A 55 -1.19 -8.77 8.40
C ASN A 55 -1.22 -7.29 8.78
N ASN A 56 -2.21 -6.54 8.28
CA ASN A 56 -2.47 -5.20 8.80
C ASN A 56 -3.41 -5.26 10.03
N ALA A 57 -3.48 -4.16 10.76
CA ALA A 57 -4.33 -4.01 11.93
C ALA A 57 -5.82 -4.21 11.65
N CYS A 58 -6.33 -3.77 10.49
CA CYS A 58 -7.74 -4.01 10.14
C CYS A 58 -8.03 -5.51 10.03
N THR A 59 -7.17 -6.26 9.32
CA THR A 59 -7.27 -7.71 9.15
C THR A 59 -7.31 -8.46 10.48
N VAL A 60 -6.48 -8.03 11.45
CA VAL A 60 -6.34 -8.68 12.76
C VAL A 60 -7.44 -8.26 13.74
N PHE A 61 -7.62 -6.95 13.95
CA PHE A 61 -8.45 -6.44 15.05
C PHE A 61 -9.91 -6.19 14.63
N LYS A 62 -10.17 -5.93 13.35
CA LYS A 62 -11.51 -5.66 12.80
C LYS A 62 -12.25 -4.49 13.48
N GLU A 63 -11.51 -3.54 14.01
CA GLU A 63 -12.06 -2.36 14.67
C GLU A 63 -12.16 -1.18 13.70
N ASP A 64 -13.21 -0.36 13.87
CA ASP A 64 -13.48 0.84 13.07
C ASP A 64 -12.24 1.73 12.88
N ARG A 65 -11.45 1.94 13.94
CA ARG A 65 -10.24 2.80 13.89
C ARG A 65 -9.15 2.32 12.94
N TYR A 66 -9.08 1.01 12.66
CA TYR A 66 -8.10 0.42 11.75
C TYR A 66 -8.67 0.21 10.35
N CYS A 67 -9.96 -0.11 10.27
CA CYS A 67 -10.65 -0.37 9.01
C CYS A 67 -11.29 0.88 8.38
N CYS A 68 -11.27 2.01 9.08
CA CYS A 68 -11.94 3.25 8.69
C CYS A 68 -13.44 3.04 8.38
N THR A 69 -14.12 2.23 9.20
CA THR A 69 -15.55 1.93 9.08
C THR A 69 -16.34 2.59 10.21
N GLY A 70 -17.67 2.52 10.13
CA GLY A 70 -18.57 2.92 11.21
C GLY A 70 -18.27 4.33 11.76
N SER A 71 -17.97 4.38 13.05
CA SER A 71 -17.66 5.62 13.78
C SER A 71 -16.40 6.35 13.27
N ALA A 72 -15.48 5.61 12.64
CA ALA A 72 -14.24 6.15 12.10
C ALA A 72 -14.31 6.49 10.59
N ALA A 73 -15.43 6.23 9.90
CA ALA A 73 -15.54 6.40 8.44
C ALA A 73 -15.10 7.78 7.93
N ASN A 74 -15.39 8.83 8.71
CA ASN A 74 -15.07 10.22 8.39
C ASN A 74 -13.91 10.81 9.23
N ASN A 75 -13.38 10.06 10.21
CA ASN A 75 -12.33 10.55 11.12
C ASN A 75 -11.23 9.50 11.32
N CYS A 76 -10.93 8.74 10.27
CA CYS A 76 -9.87 7.76 10.27
C CYS A 76 -8.52 8.43 10.03
N GLY A 77 -7.50 8.01 10.77
CA GLY A 77 -6.16 8.55 10.63
C GLY A 77 -5.08 7.49 10.86
N PRO A 78 -3.80 7.88 10.71
CA PRO A 78 -2.69 6.97 10.94
C PRO A 78 -2.67 6.44 12.38
N THR A 79 -2.42 5.15 12.53
CA THR A 79 -2.20 4.45 13.79
C THR A 79 -0.75 3.99 13.89
N ASP A 80 -0.31 3.46 15.03
CA ASP A 80 1.06 2.96 15.17
C ASP A 80 1.34 1.80 14.19
N TYR A 81 0.35 0.95 13.93
CA TYR A 81 0.47 -0.13 12.96
C TYR A 81 0.54 0.38 11.51
N SER A 82 -0.29 1.35 11.11
CA SER A 82 -0.18 1.89 9.75
C SER A 82 1.11 2.71 9.55
N ARG A 83 1.56 3.44 10.58
CA ARG A 83 2.88 4.12 10.56
C ARG A 83 4.03 3.13 10.41
N PHE A 84 3.95 1.94 11.01
CA PHE A 84 4.94 0.88 10.79
C PHE A 84 5.04 0.52 9.30
N PHE A 85 3.92 0.18 8.66
CA PHE A 85 3.92 -0.16 7.23
C PHE A 85 4.38 1.02 6.35
N LYS A 86 3.93 2.24 6.67
CA LYS A 86 4.32 3.45 5.93
C LYS A 86 5.80 3.75 6.04
N GLY A 87 6.41 3.47 7.20
CA GLY A 87 7.85 3.60 7.40
C GLY A 87 8.68 2.58 6.61
N GLN A 88 8.12 1.40 6.32
CA GLN A 88 8.79 0.39 5.49
C GLN A 88 8.60 0.66 4.00
N CYS A 89 7.40 1.10 3.60
CA CYS A 89 7.02 1.35 2.22
C CYS A 89 6.23 2.65 2.13
N SER A 90 6.94 3.76 1.92
CA SER A 90 6.37 5.11 1.87
C SER A 90 5.36 5.31 0.74
N ASP A 91 5.52 4.56 -0.34
CA ASP A 91 4.75 4.71 -1.58
C ASP A 91 3.43 3.93 -1.55
N ALA A 92 3.29 3.00 -0.60
CA ALA A 92 2.14 2.11 -0.49
C ALA A 92 1.08 2.66 0.46
N TYR A 93 -0.18 2.32 0.21
CA TYR A 93 -1.25 2.53 1.17
C TYR A 93 -0.97 1.73 2.43
N SER A 94 -0.92 2.41 3.57
CA SER A 94 -0.75 1.77 4.88
C SER A 94 -2.04 1.65 5.68
N TYR A 95 -3.06 2.43 5.32
CA TYR A 95 -4.43 2.42 5.87
C TYR A 95 -5.43 2.98 4.84
N PRO A 96 -6.75 2.77 5.01
CA PRO A 96 -7.75 3.08 3.98
C PRO A 96 -7.92 4.55 3.53
N LYS A 97 -7.37 5.52 4.25
CA LYS A 97 -7.45 6.96 3.90
C LYS A 97 -6.08 7.57 3.62
N ASP A 98 -5.13 6.77 3.14
CA ASP A 98 -3.74 7.15 2.84
C ASP A 98 -3.55 7.68 1.41
N ASP A 99 -4.56 8.33 0.83
CA ASP A 99 -4.61 8.68 -0.60
C ASP A 99 -3.52 9.68 -1.02
N ALA A 100 -3.23 10.67 -0.17
CA ALA A 100 -2.40 11.82 -0.54
C ALA A 100 -0.97 11.43 -0.96
N THR A 101 -0.46 10.31 -0.43
CA THR A 101 0.91 9.84 -0.66
C THR A 101 1.00 8.55 -1.45
N SER A 102 -0.12 7.86 -1.67
CA SER A 102 -0.12 6.47 -2.15
C SER A 102 -0.84 6.28 -3.49
N THR A 103 -1.59 7.28 -3.97
CA THR A 103 -2.23 7.23 -5.29
C THR A 103 -1.28 7.70 -6.39
N TYR A 104 -1.04 6.83 -7.37
CA TYR A 104 -0.30 7.12 -8.58
C TYR A 104 -1.25 7.23 -9.77
N THR A 105 -0.86 8.03 -10.75
CA THR A 105 -1.66 8.26 -11.95
C THR A 105 -0.79 8.22 -13.20
N CYS A 106 -1.37 7.71 -14.27
CA CYS A 106 -0.77 7.65 -15.59
C CYS A 106 -1.82 8.04 -16.65
N PRO A 107 -1.40 8.47 -17.86
CA PRO A 107 -2.31 8.60 -18.99
C PRO A 107 -3.02 7.27 -19.29
N GLY A 108 -4.32 7.31 -19.58
CA GLY A 108 -5.07 6.10 -19.92
C GLY A 108 -4.47 5.37 -21.13
N GLY A 109 -4.42 4.04 -21.06
CA GLY A 109 -3.77 3.19 -22.07
C GLY A 109 -2.28 2.94 -21.81
N THR A 110 -1.78 3.29 -20.62
CA THR A 110 -0.44 2.95 -20.18
C THR A 110 -0.35 1.44 -19.94
N ASN A 111 0.76 0.83 -20.36
CA ASN A 111 1.07 -0.54 -19.98
C ASN A 111 1.86 -0.53 -18.68
N TYR A 112 1.76 -1.60 -17.89
CA TYR A 112 2.41 -1.68 -16.59
C TYR A 112 3.17 -2.99 -16.40
N GLN A 113 4.11 -2.98 -15.48
CA GLN A 113 4.83 -4.14 -15.00
C GLN A 113 4.67 -4.25 -13.48
N VAL A 114 4.38 -5.47 -13.02
CA VAL A 114 4.34 -5.84 -11.60
C VAL A 114 5.51 -6.78 -11.37
N ILE A 115 6.40 -6.40 -10.46
CA ILE A 115 7.65 -7.11 -10.19
C ILE A 115 7.61 -7.57 -8.74
N PHE A 116 7.65 -8.88 -8.52
CA PHE A 116 7.82 -9.47 -7.19
C PHE A 116 9.31 -9.63 -6.89
N CYS A 117 9.71 -9.35 -5.66
CA CYS A 117 11.11 -9.30 -5.25
C CYS A 117 11.97 -8.41 -6.18
N PRO A 118 11.57 -7.14 -6.39
CA PRO A 118 12.28 -6.20 -7.26
C PRO A 118 13.66 -5.79 -6.71
#